data_AF-A0A2L0UJ73-F1
#
_entry.id   AF-A0A2L0UJ73-F1
#
_cell.length_a   1.000
_cell.length_b   1.000
_cell.length_c   1.000
_cell.angle_alpha   90.00
_cell.angle_beta   90.00
_cell.angle_gamma   90.00
#
_symmetry.space_group_name_H-M   'P 1'
#
loop_
_entity.id
_entity.type
_entity.pdbx_description
1 polymer ?
#
loop_
_entity_poly.entity_id
_entity_poly.type
_entity_poly.pdbx_seq_one_letter_code
_entity_poly.pdbx_strand_id
1 'polypeptide(L)'
;MRTGAMLAALGIVVVGGGVLALDQLQDSEVLVRERCSATVGADTFELSPTQAGNAALISGVAVQRGLPARAASIAIATAIQESRLENIGYGDDAGPDSRGLFQQRPSQGWGTEEQVMTPLYATGAFYDALVEVPGYETLPITEAAQTVQRSAYPEAYADHEPEGRAFASALTGNSPAALDCMLREPATDGDTLAVSDAADEVFGPLGGVADGKTLTLGVSGTTGWAAAQWAVANAAHLHITSVAYGGLAWVRSDGGWTPTPTDPGTLVVTVAGMTP
;
A
#
# COMPACT_ATOMS: atom_id res chain seq x y z
N MET A 1 22.04 -19.16 -57.85
CA MET A 1 20.84 -19.49 -57.04
C MET A 1 21.14 -19.92 -55.60
N ARG A 2 22.26 -20.61 -55.31
CA ARG A 2 22.54 -21.12 -53.94
C ARG A 2 22.93 -20.07 -52.88
N THR A 3 23.66 -19.02 -53.25
CA THR A 3 24.13 -17.97 -52.32
C THR A 3 23.02 -17.01 -51.87
N GLY A 4 22.07 -16.68 -52.75
CA GLY A 4 20.94 -15.81 -52.42
C GLY A 4 19.95 -16.46 -51.44
N ALA A 5 19.74 -17.78 -51.55
CA ALA A 5 18.91 -18.54 -50.62
C ALA A 5 19.53 -18.63 -49.21
N MET A 6 20.86 -18.69 -49.12
CA MET A 6 21.58 -18.81 -47.85
C MET A 6 21.58 -17.49 -47.05
N LEU A 7 21.71 -16.34 -47.74
CA LEU A 7 21.59 -15.02 -47.11
C LEU A 7 20.16 -14.69 -46.69
N ALA A 8 19.16 -15.07 -47.48
CA ALA A 8 17.75 -14.92 -47.12
C ALA A 8 17.38 -15.78 -45.89
N ALA A 9 17.86 -17.02 -45.83
CA ALA A 9 17.65 -17.90 -44.68
C ALA A 9 18.32 -17.34 -43.40
N LEU A 10 19.53 -16.80 -43.50
CA LEU A 10 20.22 -16.20 -42.36
C LEU A 10 19.51 -14.93 -41.87
N GLY A 11 19.00 -14.09 -42.78
CA GLY A 11 18.20 -12.91 -42.43
C GLY A 11 16.90 -13.25 -41.70
N ILE A 12 16.19 -14.30 -42.13
CA ILE A 12 14.97 -14.77 -41.46
C ILE A 12 15.26 -15.32 -40.06
N VAL A 13 16.38 -16.02 -39.87
CA VAL A 13 16.78 -16.55 -38.55
C VAL A 13 17.20 -15.43 -37.60
N VAL A 14 17.93 -14.42 -38.07
CA VAL A 14 18.35 -13.28 -37.23
C VAL A 14 17.16 -12.40 -36.87
N VAL A 15 16.27 -12.10 -37.81
CA VAL A 15 15.05 -11.31 -37.54
C VAL A 15 14.08 -12.11 -36.69
N GLY A 16 13.83 -13.38 -37.01
CA GLY A 16 12.96 -14.26 -36.22
C GLY A 16 13.49 -14.50 -34.81
N GLY A 17 14.80 -14.73 -34.66
CA GLY A 17 15.45 -14.86 -33.36
C GLY A 17 15.48 -13.56 -32.56
N GLY A 18 15.64 -12.41 -33.23
CA GLY A 18 15.56 -11.09 -32.60
C GLY A 18 14.16 -10.73 -32.13
N VAL A 19 13.13 -11.05 -32.93
CA VAL A 19 11.72 -10.88 -32.55
C VAL A 19 11.37 -11.81 -31.39
N LEU A 20 11.72 -13.10 -31.47
CA LEU A 20 11.49 -14.04 -30.37
C LEU A 20 12.24 -13.66 -29.09
N ALA A 21 13.47 -13.14 -29.19
CA ALA A 21 14.21 -12.68 -28.02
C ALA A 21 13.61 -11.40 -27.41
N LEU A 22 13.09 -10.49 -28.23
CA LEU A 22 12.39 -9.30 -27.76
C LEU A 22 11.05 -9.66 -27.12
N ASP A 23 10.29 -10.57 -27.72
CA ASP A 23 9.02 -11.10 -27.20
C ASP A 23 9.26 -11.80 -25.85
N GLN A 24 10.27 -12.68 -25.78
CA GLN A 24 10.67 -13.34 -24.54
C GLN A 24 11.12 -12.35 -23.46
N LEU A 25 11.81 -11.26 -23.82
CA LEU A 25 12.25 -10.22 -22.88
C LEU A 25 11.10 -9.31 -22.44
N GLN A 26 10.10 -9.08 -23.30
CA GLN A 26 8.88 -8.35 -22.98
C GLN A 26 7.95 -9.18 -22.09
N ASP A 27 7.90 -10.50 -22.30
CA ASP A 27 7.17 -11.46 -21.47
C ASP A 27 7.93 -11.86 -20.19
N SER A 28 9.19 -11.45 -20.04
CA SER A 28 9.99 -11.77 -18.86
C SER A 28 9.65 -10.85 -17.68
N GLU A 29 9.09 -11.42 -16.60
CA GLU A 29 8.90 -10.78 -15.28
C GLU A 29 10.15 -10.12 -14.68
N VAL A 30 11.33 -10.42 -15.26
CA VAL A 30 12.65 -9.90 -14.88
C VAL A 30 12.73 -8.37 -14.92
N LEU A 31 11.84 -7.68 -15.65
CA LEU A 31 11.83 -6.22 -15.78
C LEU A 31 10.75 -5.50 -14.96
N VAL A 32 9.87 -6.21 -14.24
CA VAL A 32 8.82 -5.56 -13.44
C VAL A 32 9.44 -4.86 -12.23
N ARG A 33 9.36 -3.52 -12.22
CA ARG A 33 9.70 -2.70 -11.05
C ARG A 33 8.49 -2.59 -10.14
N GLU A 34 8.56 -3.34 -9.05
CA GLU A 34 7.48 -3.40 -8.07
C GLU A 34 7.29 -2.04 -7.40
N ARG A 35 6.06 -1.52 -7.48
CA ARG A 35 5.70 -0.23 -6.92
C ARG A 35 4.19 -0.13 -6.76
N CYS A 36 3.77 0.73 -5.85
CA CYS A 36 2.39 1.14 -5.71
C CYS A 36 2.29 2.63 -5.95
N SER A 37 1.28 3.05 -6.69
CA SER A 37 1.01 4.45 -7.01
C SER A 37 -0.35 4.87 -6.49
N ALA A 38 -0.44 6.08 -5.96
CA ALA A 38 -1.69 6.74 -5.62
C ALA A 38 -1.92 7.90 -6.59
N THR A 39 -2.96 7.82 -7.41
CA THR A 39 -3.32 8.87 -8.37
C THR A 39 -4.61 9.57 -7.94
N VAL A 40 -4.51 10.84 -7.58
CA VAL A 40 -5.65 11.67 -7.14
C VAL A 40 -5.66 12.96 -7.94
N GLY A 41 -6.70 13.14 -8.76
CA GLY A 41 -6.75 14.28 -9.69
C GLY A 41 -5.66 14.17 -10.76
N ALA A 42 -4.75 15.15 -10.80
CA ALA A 42 -3.62 15.17 -11.74
C ALA A 42 -2.30 14.70 -11.11
N ASP A 43 -2.28 14.46 -9.81
CA ASP A 43 -1.07 14.12 -9.07
C ASP A 43 -0.95 12.60 -8.90
N THR A 44 0.25 12.07 -9.10
CA THR A 44 0.61 10.67 -8.88
C THR A 44 1.86 10.60 -8.03
N PHE A 45 1.81 9.80 -6.96
CA PHE A 45 2.95 9.52 -6.08
C PHE A 45 3.20 8.02 -6.02
N GLU A 46 4.46 7.61 -5.83
CA GLU A 46 4.86 6.21 -5.83
C GLU A 46 5.54 5.82 -4.52
N LEU A 47 5.19 4.64 -4.00
CA LEU A 47 5.82 3.98 -2.86
C LEU A 47 6.26 2.56 -3.27
N SER A 48 7.25 2.02 -2.57
CA SER A 48 7.51 0.58 -2.64
C SER A 48 6.31 -0.21 -2.05
N PRO A 49 6.13 -1.49 -2.39
CA PRO A 49 5.06 -2.30 -1.83
C PRO A 49 5.06 -2.33 -0.29
N THR A 50 6.25 -2.40 0.34
CA THR A 50 6.38 -2.37 1.80
C THR A 50 5.90 -1.04 2.39
N GLN A 51 6.31 0.09 1.80
CA GLN A 51 5.86 1.41 2.24
C GLN A 51 4.36 1.60 2.03
N ALA A 52 3.80 1.09 0.92
CA ALA A 52 2.36 1.12 0.66
C ALA A 52 1.57 0.30 1.68
N GLY A 53 2.05 -0.89 2.07
CA GLY A 53 1.48 -1.69 3.15
C GLY A 53 1.46 -0.95 4.49
N ASN A 54 2.56 -0.25 4.84
CA ASN A 54 2.62 0.57 6.05
C ASN A 54 1.66 1.79 5.98
N ALA A 55 1.57 2.47 4.83
CA ALA A 55 0.59 3.55 4.63
C ALA A 55 -0.86 3.03 4.72
N ALA A 56 -1.12 1.81 4.23
CA ALA A 56 -2.42 1.16 4.31
C ALA A 56 -2.79 0.80 5.74
N LEU A 57 -1.83 0.33 6.55
CA LEU A 57 -2.03 0.13 7.99
C LEU A 57 -2.36 1.46 8.68
N ILE A 58 -1.58 2.52 8.44
CA ILE A 58 -1.82 3.86 9.02
C ILE A 58 -3.23 4.37 8.68
N SER A 59 -3.63 4.23 7.42
CA SER A 59 -4.94 4.67 6.94
C SER A 59 -6.08 3.80 7.47
N GLY A 60 -5.89 2.49 7.51
CA GLY A 60 -6.90 1.56 7.99
C GLY A 60 -7.19 1.73 9.48
N VAL A 61 -6.18 2.01 10.30
CA VAL A 61 -6.37 2.36 11.72
C VAL A 61 -7.15 3.68 11.86
N ALA A 62 -6.93 4.68 11.00
CA ALA A 62 -7.76 5.89 11.02
C ALA A 62 -9.23 5.59 10.71
N VAL A 63 -9.49 4.76 9.69
CA VAL A 63 -10.85 4.32 9.33
C VAL A 63 -11.51 3.56 10.49
N GLN A 64 -10.78 2.62 11.11
CA GLN A 64 -11.25 1.83 12.26
C GLN A 64 -11.64 2.71 13.44
N ARG A 65 -10.86 3.77 13.70
CA ARG A 65 -11.11 4.74 14.77
C ARG A 65 -12.17 5.79 14.41
N GLY A 66 -12.72 5.76 13.20
CA GLY A 66 -13.66 6.77 12.72
C GLY A 66 -13.04 8.16 12.53
N LEU A 67 -11.72 8.24 12.37
CA LEU A 67 -10.99 9.49 12.16
C LEU A 67 -11.12 9.95 10.70
N PRO A 68 -11.11 11.26 10.44
CA PRO A 68 -11.17 11.78 9.07
C PRO A 68 -9.92 11.39 8.28
N ALA A 69 -10.03 11.33 6.95
CA ALA A 69 -8.88 11.10 6.05
C ALA A 69 -7.73 12.11 6.26
N ARG A 70 -8.07 13.27 6.83
CA ARG A 70 -7.11 14.27 7.30
C ARG A 70 -6.12 13.72 8.33
N ALA A 71 -6.59 12.91 9.29
CA ALA A 71 -5.73 12.27 10.28
C ALA A 71 -4.73 11.32 9.62
N ALA A 72 -5.19 10.49 8.66
CA ALA A 72 -4.31 9.63 7.87
C ALA A 72 -3.31 10.42 7.04
N SER A 73 -3.71 11.57 6.47
CA SER A 73 -2.80 12.45 5.71
C SER A 73 -1.66 12.96 6.60
N ILE A 74 -1.98 13.38 7.83
CA ILE A 74 -1.01 13.84 8.81
C ILE A 74 -0.08 12.70 9.23
N ALA A 75 -0.64 11.54 9.58
CA ALA A 75 0.15 10.39 10.00
C ALA A 75 1.09 9.86 8.92
N ILE A 76 0.62 9.77 7.66
CA ILE A 76 1.47 9.33 6.53
C ILE A 76 2.58 10.34 6.28
N ALA A 77 2.28 11.64 6.21
CA ALA A 77 3.32 12.66 6.02
C ALA A 77 4.37 12.63 7.14
N THR A 78 3.93 12.45 8.39
CA THR A 78 4.84 12.23 9.53
C THR A 78 5.70 11.00 9.31
N ALA A 79 5.12 9.83 9.04
CA ALA A 79 5.88 8.59 8.88
C ALA A 79 6.85 8.62 7.68
N ILE A 80 6.53 9.36 6.61
CA ILE A 80 7.47 9.59 5.51
C ILE A 80 8.67 10.41 6.00
N GLN A 81 8.43 11.49 6.74
CA GLN A 81 9.50 12.33 7.27
C GLN A 81 10.38 11.60 8.28
N GLU A 82 9.77 10.80 9.15
CA GLU A 82 10.47 10.12 10.25
C GLU A 82 11.26 8.90 9.79
N SER A 83 10.69 8.09 8.88
CA SER A 83 11.29 6.81 8.51
C SER A 83 11.15 6.44 7.04
N ARG A 84 10.65 7.34 6.19
CA ARG A 84 10.24 7.04 4.81
C ARG A 84 9.21 5.91 4.74
N LEU A 85 8.28 5.84 5.71
CA LEU A 85 7.31 4.74 5.85
C LEU A 85 7.96 3.35 6.03
N GLU A 86 9.18 3.28 6.55
CA GLU A 86 9.85 2.02 6.90
C GLU A 86 9.83 1.77 8.41
N ASN A 87 9.65 0.53 8.83
CA ASN A 87 9.66 0.18 10.25
C ASN A 87 11.10 -0.09 10.72
N ILE A 88 11.85 0.97 11.00
CA ILE A 88 13.30 0.88 11.26
C ILE A 88 13.63 0.68 12.74
N GLY A 89 14.64 -0.17 13.00
CA GLY A 89 15.07 -0.56 14.36
C GLY A 89 16.17 0.31 14.97
N TYR A 90 16.43 1.49 14.42
CA TYR A 90 17.48 2.40 14.87
C TYR A 90 16.99 3.85 14.82
N GLY A 91 17.65 4.70 15.59
CA GLY A 91 17.52 6.16 15.54
C GLY A 91 18.84 6.82 15.16
N ASP A 92 18.88 8.15 15.25
CA ASP A 92 20.07 8.95 14.98
C ASP A 92 20.84 9.34 16.27
N ASP A 93 21.88 10.15 16.13
CA ASP A 93 22.68 10.61 17.28
C ASP A 93 21.87 11.48 18.27
N ALA A 94 20.82 12.17 17.80
CA ALA A 94 19.98 13.03 18.63
C ALA A 94 18.90 12.23 19.40
N GLY A 95 18.44 11.12 18.83
CA GLY A 95 17.48 10.19 19.42
C GLY A 95 17.88 8.74 19.17
N PRO A 96 18.91 8.20 19.87
CA PRO A 96 19.44 6.86 19.60
C PRO A 96 18.46 5.74 19.96
N ASP A 97 17.46 6.03 20.81
CA ASP A 97 16.38 5.11 21.18
C ASP A 97 15.12 5.27 20.33
N SER A 98 15.13 6.09 19.27
CA SER A 98 13.99 6.24 18.34
C SER A 98 13.79 4.97 17.52
N ARG A 99 12.54 4.57 17.30
CA ARG A 99 12.19 3.30 16.64
C ARG A 99 10.90 3.41 15.81
N GLY A 100 10.80 2.51 14.84
CA GLY A 100 9.59 2.24 14.07
C GLY A 100 9.18 3.35 13.11
N LEU A 101 7.94 3.25 12.62
CA LEU A 101 7.37 4.12 11.57
C LEU A 101 7.39 5.61 11.90
N PHE A 102 7.24 5.95 13.18
CA PHE A 102 7.13 7.33 13.64
C PHE A 102 8.37 7.79 14.41
N GLN A 103 9.46 7.01 14.41
CA GLN A 103 10.66 7.27 15.21
C GLN A 103 10.34 7.63 16.68
N GLN A 104 9.36 6.92 17.23
CA GLN A 104 8.90 7.14 18.59
C GLN A 104 9.95 6.66 19.59
N ARG A 105 10.08 7.40 20.70
CA ARG A 105 11.12 7.18 21.70
C ARG A 105 10.54 6.57 22.97
N PRO A 106 10.95 5.33 23.35
CA PRO A 106 10.57 4.74 24.64
C PRO A 106 10.94 5.64 25.83
N SER A 107 12.10 6.30 25.78
CA SER A 107 12.53 7.24 26.84
C SER A 107 11.62 8.46 27.01
N GLN A 108 10.77 8.77 26.03
CA GLN A 108 9.82 9.88 26.07
C GLN A 108 8.38 9.43 26.39
N GLY A 109 8.18 8.15 26.71
CA GLY A 109 6.88 7.63 27.14
C GLY A 109 5.98 7.15 26.01
N TRP A 110 6.50 6.96 24.80
CA TRP A 110 5.73 6.42 23.66
C TRP A 110 5.42 4.93 23.74
N GLY A 111 5.98 4.20 24.72
CA GLY A 111 5.83 2.75 24.89
C GLY A 111 7.17 2.07 25.17
N THR A 112 7.19 0.74 25.24
CA THR A 112 8.43 -0.05 25.23
C THR A 112 9.03 -0.13 23.83
N GLU A 113 10.30 -0.50 23.70
CA GLU A 113 10.95 -0.72 22.39
C GLU A 113 10.18 -1.71 21.50
N GLU A 114 9.69 -2.81 22.08
CA GLU A 114 8.86 -3.81 21.37
C GLU A 114 7.54 -3.20 20.88
N GLN A 115 6.92 -2.34 21.69
CA GLN A 115 5.66 -1.68 21.34
C GLN A 115 5.85 -0.68 20.21
N VAL A 116 6.83 0.21 20.28
CA VAL A 116 7.08 1.20 19.22
C VAL A 116 7.60 0.57 17.92
N MET A 117 8.18 -0.63 17.99
CA MET A 117 8.52 -1.44 16.81
C MET A 117 7.32 -2.18 16.21
N THR A 118 6.16 -2.21 16.88
CA THR A 118 4.93 -2.81 16.35
C THR A 118 4.14 -1.74 15.60
N PRO A 119 4.05 -1.79 14.26
CA PRO A 119 3.41 -0.73 13.45
C PRO A 119 1.99 -0.37 13.88
N LEU A 120 1.18 -1.37 14.24
CA LEU A 120 -0.19 -1.18 14.72
C LEU A 120 -0.22 -0.36 16.02
N TYR A 121 0.64 -0.71 16.98
CA TYR A 121 0.76 0.02 18.24
C TYR A 121 1.26 1.44 18.01
N ALA A 122 2.36 1.61 17.26
CA ALA A 122 2.97 2.92 17.02
C ALA A 122 2.00 3.88 16.32
N THR A 123 1.25 3.38 15.34
CA THR A 123 0.17 4.11 14.65
C THR A 123 -0.95 4.49 15.63
N GLY A 124 -1.37 3.55 16.48
CA GLY A 124 -2.36 3.81 17.49
C GLY A 124 -1.95 4.90 18.47
N ALA A 125 -0.73 4.82 19.00
CA ALA A 125 -0.15 5.81 19.90
C ALA A 125 -0.03 7.19 19.23
N PHE A 126 0.36 7.25 17.94
CA PHE A 126 0.39 8.50 17.19
C PHE A 126 -0.99 9.16 17.13
N TYR A 127 -2.04 8.38 16.81
CA TYR A 127 -3.40 8.92 16.78
C TYR A 127 -3.92 9.30 18.17
N ASP A 128 -3.55 8.57 19.23
CA ASP A 128 -3.88 8.95 20.61
C ASP A 128 -3.31 10.33 20.96
N ALA A 129 -2.10 10.65 20.49
CA ALA A 129 -1.51 11.98 20.66
C ALA A 129 -2.13 13.03 19.73
N LEU A 130 -2.44 12.67 18.47
CA LEU A 130 -3.00 13.60 17.48
C LEU A 130 -4.37 14.14 17.89
N VAL A 131 -5.25 13.30 18.44
CA VAL A 131 -6.62 13.73 18.81
C VAL A 131 -6.64 14.71 19.99
N GLU A 132 -5.55 14.75 20.77
CA GLU A 132 -5.38 15.73 21.85
C GLU A 132 -4.90 17.10 21.34
N VAL A 133 -4.52 17.22 20.06
CA VAL A 133 -4.10 18.49 19.44
C VAL A 133 -5.34 19.31 19.06
N PRO A 134 -5.58 20.48 19.70
CA PRO A 134 -6.79 21.26 19.44
C PRO A 134 -6.88 21.72 17.99
N GLY A 135 -7.96 21.36 17.30
CA GLY A 135 -8.24 21.81 15.94
C GLY A 135 -7.32 21.25 14.86
N TYR A 136 -6.60 20.14 15.13
CA TYR A 136 -5.64 19.53 14.20
C TYR A 136 -6.17 19.32 12.79
N GLU A 137 -7.48 19.08 12.65
CA GLU A 137 -8.15 18.88 11.37
C GLU A 137 -7.99 20.07 10.40
N THR A 138 -7.85 21.27 10.96
CA THR A 138 -7.76 22.54 10.22
C THR A 138 -6.37 23.15 10.22
N LEU A 139 -5.46 22.66 11.06
CA LEU A 139 -4.06 23.10 11.06
C LEU A 139 -3.36 22.68 9.76
N PRO A 140 -2.32 23.42 9.31
CA PRO A 140 -1.34 22.89 8.37
C PRO A 140 -0.84 21.50 8.84
N ILE A 141 -0.56 20.56 7.93
CA ILE A 141 -0.14 19.21 8.38
C ILE A 141 1.14 19.33 9.20
N THR A 142 2.07 20.15 8.74
CA THR A 142 3.34 20.36 9.42
C THR A 142 3.16 20.83 10.86
N GLU A 143 2.18 21.68 11.14
CA GLU A 143 1.89 22.16 12.50
C GLU A 143 1.29 21.05 13.37
N ALA A 144 0.33 20.28 12.84
CA ALA A 144 -0.27 19.17 13.56
C ALA A 144 0.78 18.07 13.86
N ALA A 145 1.53 17.65 12.84
CA ALA A 145 2.61 16.67 12.94
C ALA A 145 3.68 17.11 13.94
N GLN A 146 4.16 18.35 13.83
CA GLN A 146 5.15 18.91 14.74
C GLN A 146 4.62 19.02 16.18
N THR A 147 3.34 19.31 16.38
CA THR A 147 2.76 19.37 17.73
C THR A 147 2.78 18.00 18.41
N VAL A 148 2.55 16.93 17.64
CA VAL A 148 2.65 15.55 18.10
C VAL A 148 4.10 15.14 18.34
N GLN A 149 4.96 15.28 17.33
CA GLN A 149 6.32 14.72 17.34
C GLN A 149 7.35 15.57 18.06
N ARG A 150 7.16 16.90 18.08
CA ARG A 150 8.09 17.87 18.66
C ARG A 150 9.53 17.71 18.14
N SER A 151 9.68 17.58 16.82
CA SER A 151 10.97 17.40 16.16
C SER A 151 11.83 18.68 16.15
N ALA A 152 13.10 18.56 15.73
CA ALA A 152 13.98 19.71 15.52
C ALA A 152 13.74 20.46 14.19
N TYR A 153 12.92 19.91 13.28
CA TYR A 153 12.72 20.43 11.92
C TYR A 153 11.22 20.60 11.61
N PRO A 154 10.58 21.64 12.18
CA PRO A 154 9.12 21.76 12.20
C PRO A 154 8.47 21.93 10.82
N GLU A 155 9.21 22.38 9.81
CA GLU A 155 8.70 22.60 8.44
C GLU A 155 8.90 21.39 7.52
N ALA A 156 9.68 20.38 7.92
CA ALA A 156 10.07 19.28 7.02
C ALA A 156 8.88 18.40 6.59
N TYR A 157 7.85 18.28 7.44
CA TYR A 157 6.64 17.54 7.09
C TYR A 157 5.86 18.18 5.93
N ALA A 158 6.02 19.50 5.69
CA ALA A 158 5.34 20.23 4.63
C ALA A 158 5.64 19.63 3.23
N ASP A 159 6.88 19.16 3.04
CA ASP A 159 7.35 18.58 1.77
C ASP A 159 6.64 17.26 1.42
N HIS A 160 6.10 16.58 2.43
CA HIS A 160 5.43 15.29 2.29
C HIS A 160 3.89 15.40 2.30
N GLU A 161 3.33 16.60 2.43
CA GLU A 161 1.88 16.79 2.44
C GLU A 161 1.17 16.30 1.18
N PRO A 162 1.67 16.56 -0.05
CA PRO A 162 0.98 16.13 -1.26
C PRO A 162 0.89 14.61 -1.36
N GLU A 163 2.01 13.92 -1.11
CA GLU A 163 2.09 12.46 -1.10
C GLU A 163 1.21 11.86 -0.01
N GLY A 164 1.31 12.39 1.22
CA GLY A 164 0.50 11.93 2.35
C GLY A 164 -1.00 12.07 2.11
N ARG A 165 -1.44 13.16 1.46
CA ARG A 165 -2.84 13.37 1.09
C ARG A 165 -3.30 12.40 -0.01
N ALA A 166 -2.47 12.14 -1.02
CA ALA A 166 -2.82 11.25 -2.12
C ALA A 166 -3.04 9.80 -1.61
N PHE A 167 -2.06 9.27 -0.86
CA PHE A 167 -2.18 7.93 -0.28
C PHE A 167 -3.30 7.85 0.76
N ALA A 168 -3.45 8.84 1.64
CA ALA A 168 -4.56 8.86 2.60
C ALA A 168 -5.92 8.87 1.89
N SER A 169 -6.09 9.67 0.84
CA SER A 169 -7.37 9.74 0.10
C SER A 169 -7.72 8.39 -0.54
N ALA A 170 -6.76 7.72 -1.17
CA ALA A 170 -6.95 6.40 -1.74
C ALA A 170 -7.25 5.36 -0.62
N LEU A 171 -6.36 5.23 0.35
CA LEU A 171 -6.40 4.17 1.36
C LEU A 171 -7.50 4.32 2.41
N THR A 172 -8.09 5.51 2.55
CA THR A 172 -9.32 5.73 3.36
C THR A 172 -10.60 5.62 2.53
N GLY A 173 -10.50 5.28 1.25
CA GLY A 173 -11.64 5.06 0.35
C GLY A 173 -12.33 6.32 -0.15
N ASN A 174 -11.72 7.50 0.03
CA ASN A 174 -12.27 8.77 -0.46
C ASN A 174 -12.02 8.99 -1.96
N SER A 175 -10.98 8.37 -2.50
CA SER A 175 -10.75 8.25 -3.94
C SER A 175 -10.83 6.77 -4.35
N PRO A 176 -12.00 6.31 -4.84
CA PRO A 176 -12.17 4.95 -5.38
C PRO A 176 -11.15 4.62 -6.46
N ALA A 177 -10.59 3.40 -6.40
CA ALA A 177 -9.68 2.87 -7.42
C ALA A 177 -8.47 3.78 -7.75
N ALA A 178 -8.01 4.57 -6.77
CA ALA A 178 -6.90 5.50 -6.92
C ALA A 178 -5.53 4.87 -6.60
N LEU A 179 -5.51 3.79 -5.83
CA LEU A 179 -4.31 3.00 -5.55
C LEU A 179 -4.16 1.87 -6.58
N ASP A 180 -3.01 1.83 -7.24
CA ASP A 180 -2.59 0.74 -8.10
C ASP A 180 -1.24 0.20 -7.64
N CYS A 181 -1.04 -1.12 -7.67
CA CYS A 181 0.28 -1.72 -7.51
C CYS A 181 0.64 -2.53 -8.76
N MET A 182 1.86 -2.35 -9.25
CA MET A 182 2.45 -3.26 -10.24
C MET A 182 3.42 -4.16 -9.51
N LEU A 183 3.17 -5.48 -9.55
CA LEU A 183 3.92 -6.47 -8.78
C LEU A 183 4.28 -7.66 -9.66
N ARG A 184 5.34 -8.40 -9.33
CA ARG A 184 5.68 -9.67 -10.01
C ARG A 184 4.70 -10.76 -9.64
N GLU A 185 4.65 -11.89 -10.34
CA GLU A 185 3.78 -12.98 -9.88
C GLU A 185 4.24 -13.56 -8.52
N PRO A 186 3.29 -14.01 -7.68
CA PRO A 186 3.63 -14.65 -6.41
C PRO A 186 4.40 -15.95 -6.63
N ALA A 187 5.54 -16.09 -5.94
CA ALA A 187 6.35 -17.32 -5.99
C ALA A 187 5.74 -18.48 -5.20
N THR A 188 4.79 -18.20 -4.32
CA THR A 188 4.12 -19.16 -3.43
C THR A 188 2.63 -18.88 -3.37
N ASP A 189 1.87 -19.90 -2.95
CA ASP A 189 0.45 -19.79 -2.69
C ASP A 189 0.17 -18.77 -1.58
N GLY A 190 -0.95 -18.07 -1.70
CA GLY A 190 -1.48 -17.23 -0.64
C GLY A 190 -2.52 -17.95 0.21
N ASP A 191 -2.89 -17.31 1.32
CA ASP A 191 -3.86 -17.85 2.27
C ASP A 191 -4.97 -16.81 2.52
N THR A 192 -6.20 -17.16 2.16
CA THR A 192 -7.37 -16.31 2.38
C THR A 192 -7.64 -16.03 3.85
N LEU A 193 -7.28 -16.95 4.76
CA LEU A 193 -7.43 -16.72 6.20
C LEU A 193 -6.40 -15.70 6.68
N ALA A 194 -5.16 -15.78 6.20
CA ALA A 194 -4.15 -14.77 6.49
C ALA A 194 -4.57 -13.37 6.00
N VAL A 195 -5.21 -13.27 4.83
CA VAL A 195 -5.78 -12.01 4.35
C VAL A 195 -6.89 -11.51 5.28
N SER A 196 -7.81 -12.40 5.70
CA SER A 196 -8.91 -12.05 6.60
C SER A 196 -8.38 -11.57 7.96
N ASP A 197 -7.45 -12.31 8.56
CA ASP A 197 -6.87 -12.00 9.87
C ASP A 197 -6.11 -10.66 9.84
N ALA A 198 -5.33 -10.41 8.78
CA ALA A 198 -4.61 -9.14 8.61
C ALA A 198 -5.57 -7.96 8.39
N ALA A 199 -6.69 -8.17 7.69
CA ALA A 199 -7.71 -7.13 7.53
C ALA A 199 -8.40 -6.83 8.87
N ASP A 200 -8.75 -7.87 9.62
CA ASP A 200 -9.41 -7.77 10.92
C ASP A 200 -8.51 -7.10 11.97
N GLU A 201 -7.19 -7.33 11.92
CA GLU A 201 -6.22 -6.65 12.79
C GLU A 201 -6.24 -5.12 12.61
N VAL A 202 -6.44 -4.65 11.37
CA VAL A 202 -6.41 -3.22 11.02
C VAL A 202 -7.78 -2.55 11.16
N PHE A 203 -8.82 -3.17 10.64
CA PHE A 203 -10.17 -2.59 10.55
C PHE A 203 -11.11 -3.02 11.69
N GLY A 204 -10.69 -3.98 12.51
CA GLY A 204 -11.62 -4.78 13.30
C GLY A 204 -12.37 -5.80 12.43
N PRO A 205 -13.21 -6.67 13.02
CA PRO A 205 -13.87 -7.74 12.30
C PRO A 205 -14.73 -7.22 11.14
N LEU A 206 -14.26 -7.44 9.91
CA LEU A 206 -15.01 -7.09 8.69
C LEU A 206 -16.04 -8.17 8.34
N GLY A 207 -15.81 -9.39 8.85
CA GLY A 207 -16.60 -10.57 8.52
C GLY A 207 -16.31 -11.03 7.09
N GLY A 208 -16.22 -12.35 6.90
CA GLY A 208 -15.88 -12.89 5.61
C GLY A 208 -16.11 -14.38 5.49
N VAL A 209 -16.19 -14.83 4.24
CA VAL A 209 -16.21 -16.26 3.91
C VAL A 209 -15.02 -16.53 3.01
N ALA A 210 -14.11 -17.36 3.50
CA ALA A 210 -13.02 -17.94 2.72
C ALA A 210 -13.51 -19.22 2.03
N ASP A 211 -13.35 -19.27 0.70
CA ASP A 211 -13.61 -20.45 -0.12
C ASP A 211 -12.43 -20.68 -1.08
N GLY A 212 -11.56 -21.62 -0.70
CA GLY A 212 -10.33 -21.92 -1.43
C GLY A 212 -9.42 -20.70 -1.56
N LYS A 213 -9.28 -20.19 -2.79
CA LYS A 213 -8.43 -19.03 -3.11
C LYS A 213 -9.16 -17.68 -3.01
N THR A 214 -10.45 -17.69 -2.66
CA THR A 214 -11.29 -16.50 -2.70
C THR A 214 -11.78 -16.15 -1.30
N LEU A 215 -11.54 -14.91 -0.88
CA LEU A 215 -12.13 -14.31 0.31
C LEU A 215 -13.23 -13.34 -0.14
N THR A 216 -14.42 -13.51 0.43
CA THR A 216 -15.56 -12.61 0.19
C THR A 216 -15.91 -11.86 1.48
N LEU A 217 -15.88 -10.54 1.43
CA LEU A 217 -16.14 -9.64 2.57
C LEU A 217 -17.40 -8.79 2.33
N GLY A 218 -18.22 -8.65 3.38
CA GLY A 218 -19.43 -7.83 3.35
C GLY A 218 -19.15 -6.39 3.76
N VAL A 219 -18.77 -5.54 2.82
CA VAL A 219 -18.34 -4.15 3.08
C VAL A 219 -19.00 -3.17 2.12
N SER A 220 -19.23 -1.93 2.55
CA SER A 220 -19.93 -0.94 1.73
C SER A 220 -19.33 0.46 1.85
N GLY A 221 -19.70 1.34 0.90
CA GLY A 221 -19.32 2.74 0.92
C GLY A 221 -17.81 2.97 0.89
N THR A 222 -17.35 3.97 1.64
CA THR A 222 -15.95 4.35 1.79
C THR A 222 -15.14 3.26 2.48
N THR A 223 -15.68 2.58 3.49
CA THR A 223 -15.00 1.46 4.17
C THR A 223 -14.71 0.30 3.22
N GLY A 224 -15.63 -0.03 2.30
CA GLY A 224 -15.36 -1.05 1.30
C GLY A 224 -14.25 -0.65 0.31
N TRP A 225 -14.18 0.62 -0.08
CA TRP A 225 -13.06 1.13 -0.90
C TRP A 225 -11.74 1.19 -0.13
N ALA A 226 -11.78 1.49 1.18
CA ALA A 226 -10.61 1.43 2.05
C ALA A 226 -10.09 -0.02 2.16
N ALA A 227 -10.97 -1.00 2.41
CA ALA A 227 -10.61 -2.41 2.48
C ALA A 227 -10.08 -2.95 1.14
N ALA A 228 -10.71 -2.60 0.01
CA ALA A 228 -10.27 -3.00 -1.31
C ALA A 228 -8.85 -2.46 -1.63
N GLN A 229 -8.62 -1.17 -1.38
CA GLN A 229 -7.31 -0.57 -1.65
C GLN A 229 -6.25 -0.98 -0.63
N TRP A 230 -6.63 -1.28 0.62
CA TRP A 230 -5.75 -1.95 1.58
C TRP A 230 -5.31 -3.33 1.09
N ALA A 231 -6.22 -4.11 0.49
CA ALA A 231 -5.89 -5.42 -0.07
C ALA A 231 -4.88 -5.30 -1.24
N VAL A 232 -5.06 -4.30 -2.10
CA VAL A 232 -4.08 -3.98 -3.17
C VAL A 232 -2.72 -3.58 -2.59
N ALA A 233 -2.67 -2.71 -1.58
CA ALA A 233 -1.43 -2.29 -0.93
C ALA A 233 -0.67 -3.44 -0.27
N ASN A 234 -1.39 -4.43 0.27
CA ASN A 234 -0.81 -5.62 0.91
C ASN A 234 -0.62 -6.80 -0.05
N ALA A 235 -0.94 -6.62 -1.34
CA ALA A 235 -0.97 -7.74 -2.27
C ALA A 235 0.37 -8.45 -2.37
N ALA A 236 1.49 -7.71 -2.36
CA ALA A 236 2.83 -8.27 -2.40
C ALA A 236 3.10 -9.24 -1.23
N HIS A 237 2.73 -8.83 -0.01
CA HIS A 237 2.97 -9.60 1.21
C HIS A 237 1.99 -10.77 1.39
N LEU A 238 0.73 -10.58 1.00
CA LEU A 238 -0.35 -11.55 1.20
C LEU A 238 -0.60 -12.42 -0.04
N HIS A 239 0.24 -12.33 -1.06
CA HIS A 239 0.12 -13.08 -2.32
C HIS A 239 -1.24 -12.91 -3.00
N ILE A 240 -1.85 -11.72 -2.91
CA ILE A 240 -3.11 -11.39 -3.58
C ILE A 240 -2.85 -11.19 -5.07
N THR A 241 -3.70 -11.78 -5.91
CA THR A 241 -3.63 -11.72 -7.38
C THR A 241 -4.74 -10.88 -7.98
N SER A 242 -5.89 -10.76 -7.31
CA SER A 242 -6.94 -9.82 -7.73
C SER A 242 -7.78 -9.30 -6.56
N VAL A 243 -8.35 -8.11 -6.77
CA VAL A 243 -9.28 -7.45 -5.85
C VAL A 243 -10.42 -6.87 -6.66
N ALA A 244 -11.67 -7.23 -6.35
CA ALA A 244 -12.86 -6.74 -7.04
C ALA A 244 -13.85 -6.10 -6.07
N TYR A 245 -14.26 -4.86 -6.36
CA TYR A 245 -15.24 -4.10 -5.58
C TYR A 245 -15.79 -2.93 -6.39
N GLY A 246 -17.07 -2.59 -6.17
CA GLY A 246 -17.67 -1.36 -6.72
C GLY A 246 -17.70 -1.28 -8.25
N GLY A 247 -17.82 -2.42 -8.93
CA GLY A 247 -17.84 -2.51 -10.40
C GLY A 247 -16.47 -2.46 -11.06
N LEU A 248 -15.39 -2.56 -10.28
CA LEU A 248 -14.01 -2.52 -10.75
C LEU A 248 -13.23 -3.70 -10.18
N ALA A 249 -12.20 -4.16 -10.91
CA ALA A 249 -11.20 -5.09 -10.42
C ALA A 249 -9.79 -4.60 -10.72
N TRP A 250 -8.92 -4.74 -9.72
CA TRP A 250 -7.48 -4.69 -9.87
C TRP A 250 -6.97 -6.12 -10.05
N VAL A 251 -6.09 -6.31 -11.03
CA VAL A 251 -5.43 -7.59 -11.33
C VAL A 251 -3.93 -7.36 -11.33
N ARG A 252 -3.22 -8.18 -10.56
CA ARG A 252 -1.77 -8.08 -10.34
C ARG A 252 -0.96 -7.99 -11.63
N SER A 253 -1.28 -8.86 -12.61
CA SER A 253 -0.54 -9.00 -13.87
C SER A 253 -0.73 -7.81 -14.82
N ASP A 254 -1.90 -7.16 -14.75
CA ASP A 254 -2.34 -6.22 -15.77
C ASP A 254 -2.04 -4.77 -15.36
N GLY A 255 -2.01 -4.50 -14.06
CA GLY A 255 -1.92 -3.16 -13.49
C GLY A 255 -3.21 -2.36 -13.72
N GLY A 256 -3.52 -1.50 -12.76
CA GLY A 256 -4.69 -0.62 -12.78
C GLY A 256 -6.01 -1.32 -12.48
N TRP A 257 -7.07 -0.52 -12.44
CA TRP A 257 -8.44 -0.96 -12.20
C TRP A 257 -9.23 -1.01 -13.51
N THR A 258 -9.91 -2.11 -13.76
CA THR A 258 -10.73 -2.32 -14.95
C THR A 258 -12.19 -2.61 -14.59
N PRO A 259 -13.17 -2.21 -15.43
CA PRO A 259 -14.57 -2.53 -15.21
C PRO A 259 -14.83 -4.04 -15.14
N THR A 260 -15.49 -4.49 -14.07
CA THR A 260 -15.96 -5.87 -13.93
C THR A 260 -17.29 -5.92 -13.17
N PRO A 261 -18.21 -6.84 -13.48
CA PRO A 261 -19.40 -7.04 -12.67
C PRO A 261 -19.04 -7.47 -11.24
N THR A 262 -19.54 -6.75 -10.24
CA THR A 262 -19.42 -7.09 -8.81
C THR A 262 -20.79 -6.99 -8.15
N ASP A 263 -21.04 -7.81 -7.15
CA ASP A 263 -22.22 -7.65 -6.29
C ASP A 263 -22.08 -6.38 -5.42
N PRO A 264 -23.12 -5.53 -5.33
CA PRO A 264 -23.08 -4.35 -4.47
C PRO A 264 -22.84 -4.73 -3.02
N GLY A 265 -21.89 -4.05 -2.37
CA GLY A 265 -21.57 -4.31 -0.96
C GLY A 265 -20.73 -5.58 -0.73
N THR A 266 -20.11 -6.11 -1.78
CA THR A 266 -19.28 -7.30 -1.71
C THR A 266 -17.88 -6.99 -2.25
N LEU A 267 -16.88 -7.17 -1.40
CA LEU A 267 -15.47 -7.15 -1.78
C LEU A 267 -15.01 -8.60 -1.97
N VAL A 268 -14.42 -8.89 -3.12
CA VAL A 268 -13.83 -10.18 -3.44
C VAL A 268 -12.32 -10.01 -3.56
N VAL A 269 -11.57 -10.81 -2.81
CA VAL A 269 -10.11 -10.86 -2.86
C VAL A 269 -9.70 -12.27 -3.26
N THR A 270 -8.86 -12.39 -4.29
CA THR A 270 -8.31 -13.68 -4.73
C THR A 270 -6.82 -13.74 -4.43
N VAL A 271 -6.38 -14.83 -3.81
CA VAL A 271 -4.97 -15.12 -3.55
C VAL A 271 -4.39 -16.07 -4.59
N ALA A 272 -3.07 -16.07 -4.70
CA ALA A 272 -2.35 -17.01 -5.52
C ALA A 272 -2.63 -18.44 -5.07
N GLY A 273 -2.64 -19.36 -6.03
CA GLY A 273 -2.35 -20.75 -5.72
C GLY A 273 -1.89 -21.46 -6.96
N MET A 274 -1.02 -22.45 -6.82
CA MET A 274 -0.52 -23.22 -7.96
C MET A 274 -1.67 -23.71 -8.86
N THR A 275 -1.49 -23.50 -10.16
CA THR A 275 -2.24 -24.22 -11.18
C THR A 275 -1.70 -25.65 -11.16
N PRO A 276 -2.54 -26.68 -10.98
CA PRO A 276 -2.08 -28.08 -11.02
C PRO A 276 -1.47 -28.45 -12.37
#